data_AF-A0A7J8I0A7-F1
#
_entry.id   AF-A0A7J8I0A7-F1
#
_cell.length_a   1.000
_cell.length_b   1.000
_cell.length_c   1.000
_cell.angle_alpha   90.00
_cell.angle_beta   90.00
_cell.angle_gamma   90.00
#
_symmetry.space_group_name_H-M   'P 1'
#
loop_
_entity.id
_entity.type
_entity.pdbx_description
1 polymer ?
#
loop_
_entity_poly.entity_id
_entity_poly.type
_entity_poly.pdbx_seq_one_letter_code
_entity_poly.pdbx_strand_id
1 'polypeptide(L)'
;MQGRQGDPGEDNHQGARRESVFQRRGHDLIMKMIIQLSEALCGFKKTINTLDDRVLVMTSESGEVTKHGDLKCVYNEGMPIYKAPLEKGSLVIQFLVIFPETQGLPLDKLPRLEALPLLGGK
;
A
#
# COMPACT_ATOMS: atom_id res chain seq x y z
N MET A 1 9.46 57.06 21.33
CA MET A 1 10.06 56.02 22.18
C MET A 1 8.98 55.60 23.17
N GLN A 2 8.49 54.36 23.29
CA GLN A 2 8.85 53.03 22.81
C GLN A 2 7.54 52.26 22.54
N GLY A 3 7.56 51.37 21.55
CA GLY A 3 6.49 50.40 21.33
C GLY A 3 6.62 49.18 22.26
N ARG A 4 5.50 48.51 22.48
CA ARG A 4 5.38 47.09 22.89
C ARG A 4 4.15 46.54 22.16
N GLN A 5 4.37 45.92 20.99
CA GLN A 5 4.33 44.46 20.78
C GLN A 5 2.95 43.87 21.13
N GLY A 6 2.13 43.71 20.09
CA GLY A 6 0.99 42.78 20.13
C GLY A 6 1.51 41.35 20.06
N ASP A 7 0.91 40.47 20.86
CA ASP A 7 1.20 39.04 20.84
C ASP A 7 0.95 38.47 19.44
N PRO A 8 1.91 37.72 18.87
CA PRO A 8 1.72 37.04 17.61
C PRO A 8 0.72 35.90 17.79
N GLY A 9 -0.18 35.78 16.82
CA GLY A 9 -1.27 34.83 16.83
C GLY A 9 -0.83 33.39 17.14
N GLU A 10 -1.71 32.69 17.84
CA GLU A 10 -1.73 31.23 17.88
C GLU A 10 -1.91 30.72 16.45
N ASP A 11 -0.80 30.53 15.75
CA ASP A 11 -0.74 29.78 14.50
C ASP A 11 -0.98 28.30 14.86
N ASN A 12 -2.27 27.95 14.95
CA ASN A 12 -2.76 26.58 14.96
C ASN A 12 -2.33 25.93 13.63
N HIS A 13 -1.08 25.47 13.57
CA HIS A 13 -0.58 24.57 12.55
C HIS A 13 -1.26 23.22 12.72
N GLN A 14 -2.55 23.14 12.38
CA GLN A 14 -3.13 21.90 11.90
C GLN A 14 -2.57 21.65 10.50
N GLY A 15 -1.27 21.33 10.47
CA GLY A 15 -0.64 20.72 9.32
C GLY A 15 -1.33 19.40 9.11
N ALA A 16 -2.12 19.31 8.04
CA ALA A 16 -2.65 18.06 7.53
C ALA A 16 -1.48 17.08 7.38
N ARG A 17 -1.32 16.20 8.37
CA ARG A 17 -0.26 15.20 8.41
C ARG A 17 -0.58 14.23 7.30
N ARG A 18 -0.06 14.49 6.10
CA ARG A 18 0.00 13.51 5.01
C ARG A 18 0.56 12.24 5.65
N GLU A 19 -0.29 11.24 5.81
CA GLU A 19 0.16 9.98 6.39
C GLU A 19 1.30 9.48 5.51
N SER A 20 2.46 9.24 6.13
CA SER A 20 3.61 8.71 5.42
C SER A 20 3.21 7.36 4.83
N VAL A 21 3.32 7.23 3.51
CA VAL A 21 3.02 5.97 2.77
C VAL A 21 3.86 4.81 3.30
N PHE A 22 5.05 5.11 3.81
CA PHE A 22 5.97 4.16 4.42
C PHE A 22 6.05 4.33 5.94
N GLN A 23 5.99 3.21 6.65
CA GLN A 23 6.22 3.12 8.09
C GLN A 23 7.55 2.39 8.32
N ARG A 24 8.50 3.05 8.98
CA ARG A 24 9.80 2.44 9.28
C ARG A 24 9.70 1.49 10.48
N ARG A 25 10.26 0.28 10.34
CA ARG A 25 10.51 -0.64 11.47
C ARG A 25 11.95 -1.15 11.41
N GLY A 26 12.80 -0.63 12.30
CA GLY A 26 14.24 -0.91 12.24
C GLY A 26 14.86 -0.42 10.93
N HIS A 27 15.38 -1.36 10.14
CA HIS A 27 15.91 -1.11 8.79
C HIS A 27 14.87 -1.35 7.69
N ASP A 28 13.70 -1.88 8.02
CA ASP A 28 12.67 -2.19 7.05
C ASP A 28 11.67 -1.04 6.89
N LEU A 29 11.04 -0.98 5.72
CA LEU A 29 9.92 -0.11 5.42
C LEU A 29 8.67 -0.97 5.25
N ILE A 30 7.55 -0.54 5.82
CA ILE A 30 6.26 -1.20 5.69
C ILE A 30 5.32 -0.25 4.97
N MET A 31 4.63 -0.74 3.94
CA MET A 31 3.58 0.03 3.26
C MET A 31 2.33 -0.81 3.05
N LYS A 32 1.19 -0.13 2.91
CA LYS A 32 -0.08 -0.75 2.51
C LYS A 32 -0.29 -0.50 1.02
N MET A 33 -0.51 -1.56 0.25
CA MET A 33 -0.89 -1.46 -1.16
C MET A 33 -2.36 -1.82 -1.30
N ILE A 34 -3.15 -0.85 -1.72
CA ILE A 34 -4.57 -1.06 -2.03
C ILE A 34 -4.68 -1.68 -3.42
N ILE A 35 -5.38 -2.82 -3.51
CA ILE A 35 -5.72 -3.51 -4.76
C ILE A 35 -7.23 -3.77 -4.80
N GLN A 36 -7.82 -3.74 -6.00
CA GLN A 36 -9.21 -4.11 -6.20
C GLN A 36 -9.39 -5.62 -6.11
N LEU A 37 -10.60 -6.10 -5.80
CA LEU A 37 -10.92 -7.52 -5.81
C LEU A 37 -10.57 -8.19 -7.16
N SER A 38 -10.81 -7.52 -8.28
CA SER A 38 -10.44 -8.03 -9.60
C SER A 38 -8.92 -8.15 -9.78
N GLU A 39 -8.15 -7.16 -9.32
CA GLU A 39 -6.68 -7.19 -9.32
C GLU A 39 -6.15 -8.33 -8.43
N ALA A 40 -6.77 -8.54 -7.28
CA ALA A 40 -6.43 -9.61 -6.35
C ALA A 40 -6.65 -11.02 -6.91
N LEU A 41 -7.66 -11.19 -7.78
CA LEU A 41 -8.02 -12.48 -8.38
C LEU A 41 -7.37 -12.74 -9.75
N CYS A 42 -7.11 -11.68 -10.51
CA CYS A 42 -6.70 -11.78 -11.92
C CYS A 42 -5.25 -11.33 -12.17
N GLY A 43 -4.56 -10.87 -11.13
CA GLY A 43 -3.23 -10.27 -11.23
C GLY A 43 -3.29 -8.76 -11.46
N PHE A 44 -2.15 -8.10 -11.26
CA PHE A 44 -2.02 -6.66 -11.38
C PHE A 44 -0.60 -6.24 -11.74
N LYS A 45 -0.46 -5.02 -12.24
CA LYS A 45 0.81 -4.32 -12.41
C LYS A 45 0.69 -2.92 -11.82
N LYS A 46 1.35 -2.67 -10.69
CA LYS A 46 1.34 -1.37 -9.99
C LYS A 46 2.77 -0.88 -9.77
N THR A 47 2.92 0.43 -9.61
CA THR A 47 4.20 1.07 -9.35
C THR A 47 4.26 1.60 -7.92
N ILE A 48 5.42 1.53 -7.31
CA ILE A 48 5.74 2.15 -6.03
C ILE A 48 6.84 3.17 -6.29
N ASN A 49 6.61 4.41 -5.88
CA ASN A 49 7.65 5.43 -5.83
C ASN A 49 8.42 5.26 -4.52
N THR A 50 9.70 4.93 -4.61
CA THR A 50 10.57 4.72 -3.46
C THR A 50 11.05 6.04 -2.87
N LEU A 51 11.68 6.01 -1.70
CA LEU A 51 12.21 7.21 -1.02
C LEU A 51 13.39 7.87 -1.75
N ASP A 52 14.03 7.15 -2.68
CA ASP A 52 15.13 7.62 -3.53
C ASP A 52 14.67 7.93 -4.96
N ASP A 53 13.38 8.23 -5.13
CA ASP A 53 12.74 8.64 -6.40
C ASP A 53 12.80 7.62 -7.55
N ARG A 54 13.15 6.35 -7.25
CA ARG A 54 13.02 5.25 -8.20
C ARG A 54 11.58 4.74 -8.28
N VAL A 55 11.28 4.07 -9.38
CA VAL A 55 10.00 3.40 -9.59
C VAL A 55 10.21 1.89 -9.52
N LEU A 56 9.64 1.27 -8.50
CA LEU A 56 9.58 -0.18 -8.38
C LEU A 56 8.28 -0.69 -9.02
N VAL A 57 8.40 -1.65 -9.94
CA VAL A 57 7.24 -2.27 -10.61
C VAL A 57 6.86 -3.56 -9.88
N MET A 58 5.68 -3.56 -9.28
CA MET A 58 5.08 -4.73 -8.64
C MET A 58 4.14 -5.42 -9.63
N THR A 59 4.39 -6.70 -9.87
CA THR A 59 3.55 -7.54 -10.72
C THR A 59 3.07 -8.75 -9.92
N SER A 60 1.82 -9.11 -10.12
CA SER A 60 1.22 -10.41 -9.79
C SER A 60 0.71 -11.01 -11.09
N GLU A 61 1.08 -12.26 -11.36
CA GLU A 61 0.76 -12.93 -12.61
C GLU A 61 -0.72 -13.36 -12.66
N SER A 62 -1.26 -13.47 -13.87
CA SER A 62 -2.64 -13.95 -14.03
C SER A 62 -2.76 -15.39 -13.54
N GLY A 63 -3.68 -15.62 -12.61
CA GLY A 63 -3.88 -16.91 -11.94
C GLY A 63 -3.26 -16.98 -10.54
N GLU A 64 -2.44 -16.01 -10.14
CA GLU A 64 -2.02 -15.86 -8.75
C GLU A 64 -3.08 -15.08 -7.97
N VAL A 65 -3.59 -15.67 -6.88
CA VAL A 65 -4.53 -15.00 -5.98
C VAL A 65 -3.75 -14.30 -4.87
N THR A 66 -3.92 -12.99 -4.76
CA THR A 66 -3.43 -12.18 -3.63
C THR A 66 -4.54 -11.99 -2.62
N LYS A 67 -4.39 -12.49 -1.40
CA LYS A 67 -5.41 -12.36 -0.34
C LYS A 67 -5.28 -11.03 0.39
N HIS A 68 -6.39 -10.61 1.00
CA HIS A 68 -6.36 -9.49 1.92
C HIS A 68 -5.43 -9.80 3.10
N GLY A 69 -4.50 -8.88 3.39
CA GLY A 69 -3.52 -9.00 4.45
C GLY A 69 -2.24 -9.74 4.06
N ASP A 70 -2.16 -10.31 2.85
CA ASP A 70 -0.93 -10.97 2.38
C ASP A 70 0.25 -9.99 2.40
N LEU A 71 1.43 -10.54 2.70
CA LEU A 71 2.68 -9.79 2.79
C LEU A 71 3.60 -10.18 1.64
N LYS A 72 4.13 -9.16 0.94
CA LYS A 72 5.21 -9.32 -0.03
C LYS A 72 6.45 -8.58 0.43
N CYS A 73 7.56 -9.30 0.51
CA CYS A 73 8.86 -8.73 0.86
C CYS A 73 9.66 -8.42 -0.41
N VAL A 74 10.19 -7.20 -0.50
CA VAL A 74 11.13 -6.78 -1.53
C VAL A 74 12.44 -6.45 -0.84
N TYR A 75 13.42 -7.34 -1.02
CA TYR A 75 14.73 -7.20 -0.39
C TYR A 75 15.49 -5.99 -0.92
N ASN A 76 16.34 -5.39 -0.08
CA ASN A 76 17.18 -4.24 -0.38
C ASN A 76 16.43 -2.94 -0.74
N GLU A 77 15.11 -2.88 -0.49
CA GLU A 77 14.28 -1.68 -0.72
C GLU A 77 13.87 -0.98 0.59
N GLY A 78 14.45 -1.37 1.72
CA GLY A 78 14.30 -0.70 3.01
C GLY A 78 15.28 0.47 3.22
N MET A 79 15.53 0.80 4.49
CA MET A 79 16.47 1.84 4.89
C MET A 79 17.92 1.32 4.89
N PRO A 80 18.91 2.19 4.59
CA PRO A 80 20.33 1.85 4.73
C PRO A 80 20.70 1.39 6.14
N ILE A 81 21.63 0.44 6.21
CA ILE A 81 22.16 -0.07 7.48
C ILE A 81 23.40 0.75 7.88
N TYR A 82 23.43 1.21 9.12
CA TYR A 82 24.53 2.02 9.64
C TYR A 82 25.84 1.22 9.60
N LYS A 83 26.90 1.83 9.06
CA LYS A 83 28.22 1.22 8.80
C LYS A 83 28.26 0.10 7.75
N ALA A 84 27.15 -0.18 7.07
CA ALA A 84 27.08 -1.07 5.92
C ALA A 84 26.38 -0.34 4.76
N PRO A 85 27.05 0.63 4.08
CA PRO A 85 26.40 1.55 3.15
C PRO A 85 25.81 0.89 1.89
N LEU A 86 26.22 -0.33 1.58
CA LEU A 86 25.68 -1.13 0.47
C LEU A 86 24.52 -2.04 0.89
N GLU A 87 24.24 -2.14 2.19
CA GLU A 87 23.17 -2.98 2.73
C GLU A 87 21.96 -2.13 3.12
N LYS A 88 20.79 -2.60 2.70
CA LYS A 88 19.50 -1.98 3.02
C LYS A 88 18.61 -3.07 3.60
N GLY A 89 17.68 -2.66 4.48
CA GLY A 89 16.60 -3.55 4.90
C GLY A 89 15.65 -3.88 3.75
N SER A 90 14.48 -4.37 4.08
CA SER A 90 13.46 -4.78 3.12
C SER A 90 12.27 -3.81 3.09
N LEU A 91 11.59 -3.76 1.95
CA LEU A 91 10.25 -3.19 1.84
C LEU A 91 9.22 -4.31 1.99
N VAL A 92 8.38 -4.22 3.03
CA VAL A 92 7.27 -5.13 3.29
C VAL A 92 5.97 -4.48 2.86
N ILE A 93 5.31 -5.08 1.88
CA ILE A 93 4.04 -4.61 1.33
C ILE A 93 2.93 -5.47 1.90
N GLN A 94 1.98 -4.85 2.60
CA GLN A 94 0.72 -5.49 3.00
C GLN A 94 -0.37 -5.16 1.99
N PHE A 95 -1.00 -6.17 1.41
CA PHE A 95 -2.08 -5.97 0.45
C PHE A 95 -3.41 -5.75 1.16
N LEU A 96 -4.11 -4.68 0.79
CA LEU A 96 -5.48 -4.40 1.22
C LEU A 96 -6.40 -4.55 0.02
N VAL A 97 -7.14 -5.65 -0.01
CA VAL A 97 -8.15 -5.90 -1.05
C VAL A 97 -9.40 -5.10 -0.75
N ILE A 98 -9.84 -4.30 -1.72
CA ILE A 98 -11.06 -3.50 -1.69
C ILE A 98 -12.11 -4.18 -2.55
N PHE A 99 -13.28 -4.39 -1.95
CA PHE A 99 -14.47 -4.86 -2.65
C PHE A 99 -15.17 -3.68 -3.34
N PRO A 100 -15.89 -3.91 -4.44
CA PRO A 100 -16.71 -2.89 -5.08
C PRO A 100 -17.70 -2.26 -4.09
N GLU A 101 -17.87 -0.95 -4.15
CA GLU A 101 -18.82 -0.21 -3.28
C GLU A 101 -20.29 -0.48 -3.63
N THR A 102 -20.54 -1.10 -4.78
CA THR A 102 -21.89 -1.50 -5.21
C THR A 102 -22.49 -2.49 -4.22
N GLN A 103 -23.67 -2.17 -3.68
CA GLN A 103 -24.36 -3.01 -2.69
C GLN A 103 -24.80 -4.40 -3.21
N GLY A 104 -24.61 -4.67 -4.51
CA GLY A 104 -24.88 -5.98 -5.10
C GLY A 104 -24.24 -6.14 -6.47
N LEU A 105 -24.02 -7.39 -6.87
CA LEU A 105 -23.64 -7.75 -8.22
C LEU A 105 -24.91 -7.95 -9.08
N PRO A 106 -24.88 -7.67 -10.38
CA PRO A 106 -26.00 -7.95 -11.26
C PRO A 106 -26.37 -9.44 -11.24
N LEU A 107 -27.66 -9.74 -11.04
CA LEU A 107 -28.16 -11.12 -10.88
C LEU A 107 -27.82 -12.01 -12.09
N ASP A 108 -27.78 -11.44 -13.30
CA ASP A 108 -27.41 -12.14 -14.54
C ASP A 108 -25.94 -12.58 -14.58
N LYS A 109 -25.08 -12.00 -13.74
CA LYS A 109 -23.66 -12.34 -13.64
C LYS A 109 -23.37 -13.39 -12.56
N LEU A 110 -24.26 -13.57 -11.58
CA LEU A 110 -24.05 -14.50 -10.46
C LEU A 110 -23.79 -15.94 -10.91
N PRO A 111 -24.55 -16.54 -11.85
CA PRO A 111 -24.29 -17.92 -12.27
C PRO A 111 -22.89 -18.12 -12.85
N ARG A 112 -22.34 -17.10 -13.52
CA ARG A 112 -20.98 -17.14 -14.07
C ARG A 112 -19.91 -17.06 -13.00
N LEU A 113 -20.18 -16.31 -11.92
CA LEU A 113 -19.26 -16.18 -10.79
C LEU A 113 -19.25 -17.47 -9.94
N GLU A 114 -20.42 -18.05 -9.68
CA GLU A 114 -20.57 -19.33 -8.95
C GLU A 114 -19.94 -20.51 -9.70
N ALA A 115 -19.98 -20.50 -11.03
CA ALA A 115 -19.36 -21.54 -11.85
C ALA A 115 -17.82 -21.55 -11.81
N LEU A 116 -17.18 -20.52 -11.24
CA LEU A 116 -15.72 -20.52 -11.09
C LEU A 116 -15.32 -21.52 -10.00
N PRO A 117 -14.33 -22.41 -10.25
CA PRO A 117 -13.85 -23.41 -9.29
C PRO A 117 -13.01 -22.78 -8.14
N LEU A 118 -13.25 -21.51 -7.82
CA LEU A 118 -12.55 -20.72 -6.81
C LEU A 118 -13.27 -20.73 -5.46
N LEU A 119 -14.56 -21.09 -5.42
CA LEU A 119 -15.43 -20.94 -4.26
C LEU A 119 -15.65 -22.23 -3.46
N GLY A 120 -14.99 -23.34 -3.81
CA GLY A 120 -14.96 -24.55 -2.98
C GLY A 120 -16.34 -25.03 -2.54
N GLY A 121 -17.24 -25.31 -3.49
CA GLY A 121 -18.41 -26.13 -3.21
C GLY A 121 -17.97 -27.59 -3.07
N LYS A 122 -18.30 -28.21 -1.94
CA LYS A 122 -18.44 -29.67 -1.91
C LYS A 122 -19.59 -30.10 -2.82
#